data_AF-A0A965DKH4-F1
#
_entry.id   AF-A0A965DKH4-F1
#
_cell.length_a   1.000
_cell.length_b   1.000
_cell.length_c   1.000
_cell.angle_alpha   90.00
_cell.angle_beta   90.00
_cell.angle_gamma   90.00
#
_symmetry.space_group_name_H-M   'P 1'
#
loop_
_entity.id
_entity.type
_entity.pdbx_description
1 polymer ?
#
loop_
_entity_poly.entity_id
_entity_poly.type
_entity_poly.pdbx_seq_one_letter_code
_entity_poly.pdbx_strand_id
1 'polypeptide(L)'
;NQDDYSKGIKEYKASFSESMGVEYGPKSKAKGYFCLIRFEYSNGGITITVTNNTPITKQEEKSIREKLAKAMGYDDLAMFYMDNADNTEGAGLGLALIIIMLKGEGIDPNYFRISISGETTTARLEIPLTSEFKSKRS
;
A
#
# COMPACT_ATOMS: atom_id res chain seq x y z
N ASN A 1 -19.87 -7.71 -5.51
CA ASN A 1 -20.14 -9.16 -5.70
C ASN A 1 -18.83 -9.92 -5.84
N GLN A 2 -18.84 -11.25 -5.63
CA GLN A 2 -17.64 -12.11 -5.73
C GLN A 2 -17.01 -12.12 -7.14
N ASP A 3 -17.81 -11.84 -8.16
CA ASP A 3 -17.38 -11.74 -9.56
C ASP A 3 -16.53 -10.49 -9.84
N ASP A 4 -16.84 -9.36 -9.19
CA ASP A 4 -16.10 -8.11 -9.36
C ASP A 4 -14.69 -8.20 -8.78
N TYR A 5 -14.55 -8.90 -7.63
CA TYR A 5 -13.28 -9.18 -6.97
C TYR A 5 -12.36 -10.02 -7.88
N SER A 6 -12.92 -11.05 -8.50
CA SER A 6 -12.17 -11.97 -9.36
C SER A 6 -11.69 -11.28 -10.65
N LYS A 7 -12.46 -10.32 -11.16
CA LYS A 7 -12.12 -9.52 -12.33
C LYS A 7 -10.96 -8.57 -12.03
N GLY A 8 -11.00 -7.83 -10.93
CA GLY A 8 -9.90 -6.93 -10.51
C GLY A 8 -8.57 -7.65 -10.34
N ILE A 9 -8.55 -8.81 -9.67
CA ILE A 9 -7.34 -9.64 -9.50
C ILE A 9 -6.71 -10.03 -10.85
N LYS A 10 -7.53 -10.28 -11.86
CA LYS A 10 -7.08 -10.75 -13.18
C LYS A 10 -6.44 -9.61 -13.99
N GLU A 11 -7.04 -8.42 -13.93
CA GLU A 11 -6.53 -7.20 -14.56
C GLU A 11 -5.25 -6.71 -13.88
N TYR A 12 -5.20 -6.78 -12.54
CA TYR A 12 -3.99 -6.53 -11.75
C TYR A 12 -2.81 -7.39 -12.21
N LYS A 13 -3.01 -8.72 -12.32
CA LYS A 13 -1.97 -9.65 -12.78
C LYS A 13 -1.51 -9.39 -14.21
N ALA A 14 -2.40 -8.94 -15.10
CA ALA A 14 -2.05 -8.63 -16.48
C ALA A 14 -1.19 -7.35 -16.60
N SER A 15 -1.32 -6.41 -15.67
CA SER A 15 -0.56 -5.14 -15.66
C SER A 15 0.92 -5.31 -15.24
N PHE A 16 1.25 -6.40 -14.55
CA PHE A 16 2.62 -6.76 -14.19
C PHE A 16 3.28 -7.51 -15.35
N SER A 17 3.80 -6.79 -16.35
CA SER A 17 4.53 -7.46 -17.44
C SER A 17 5.91 -7.91 -16.96
N GLU A 18 6.16 -9.22 -16.98
CA GLU A 18 7.47 -9.81 -16.68
C GLU A 18 8.59 -9.20 -17.55
N SER A 19 8.25 -8.71 -18.75
CA SER A 19 9.17 -8.03 -19.67
C SER A 19 9.80 -6.76 -19.10
N MET A 20 9.07 -5.99 -18.29
CA MET A 20 9.59 -4.79 -17.63
C MET A 20 10.66 -5.14 -16.58
N GLY A 21 10.46 -6.23 -15.84
CA GLY A 21 11.42 -6.70 -14.84
C GLY A 21 12.77 -7.08 -15.46
N VAL A 22 12.74 -7.72 -16.63
CA VAL A 22 13.94 -8.15 -17.36
C VAL A 22 14.74 -6.96 -17.88
N GLU A 23 14.07 -5.93 -18.42
CA GLU A 23 14.77 -4.78 -19.01
C GLU A 23 15.26 -3.77 -17.95
N TYR A 24 14.41 -3.44 -16.97
CA TYR A 24 14.69 -2.37 -16.01
C TYR A 24 15.38 -2.87 -14.74
N GLY A 25 15.25 -4.16 -14.39
CA GLY A 25 15.91 -4.75 -13.22
C GLY A 25 17.43 -4.50 -13.18
N PRO A 26 18.18 -4.82 -14.26
CA PRO A 26 19.62 -4.54 -14.31
C PRO A 26 19.96 -3.05 -14.22
N LYS A 27 19.19 -2.18 -14.89
CA LYS A 27 19.38 -0.72 -14.87
C LYS A 27 19.18 -0.14 -13.46
N SER A 28 18.14 -0.60 -12.76
CA SER A 28 17.86 -0.22 -11.37
C SER A 28 18.94 -0.69 -10.42
N LYS A 29 19.41 -1.94 -10.57
CA LYS A 29 20.51 -2.48 -9.75
C LYS A 29 21.81 -1.72 -9.94
N ALA A 30 22.17 -1.37 -11.17
CA ALA A 30 23.38 -0.58 -11.46
C ALA A 30 23.35 0.82 -10.84
N LYS A 31 22.14 1.41 -10.69
CA LYS A 31 21.93 2.71 -10.04
C LYS A 31 21.74 2.62 -8.52
N GLY A 32 21.77 1.41 -7.95
CA GLY A 32 21.55 1.20 -6.52
C GLY A 32 20.10 1.38 -6.06
N TYR A 33 19.12 1.36 -6.96
CA TYR A 33 17.71 1.40 -6.58
C TYR A 33 17.25 0.05 -6.01
N PHE A 34 16.44 0.10 -4.95
CA PHE A 34 15.89 -1.07 -4.30
C PHE A 34 14.45 -0.86 -3.85
N CYS A 35 13.74 -1.98 -3.74
CA CYS A 35 12.51 -2.10 -2.97
C CYS A 35 12.74 -3.22 -1.95
N LEU A 36 12.73 -2.88 -0.66
CA LEU A 36 12.95 -3.80 0.44
C LEU A 36 11.62 -4.05 1.14
N ILE A 37 11.22 -5.31 1.22
CA ILE A 37 10.06 -5.74 2.00
C ILE A 37 10.58 -6.45 3.25
N ARG A 38 10.20 -5.95 4.42
CA ARG A 38 10.56 -6.50 5.72
C ARG A 38 9.32 -6.99 6.44
N PHE A 39 9.36 -8.23 6.90
CA PHE A 39 8.34 -8.82 7.77
C PHE A 39 8.95 -9.01 9.16
N GLU A 40 8.31 -8.40 10.16
CA GLU A 40 8.63 -8.58 11.56
C GLU A 40 7.43 -9.24 12.24
N TYR A 41 7.66 -10.36 12.92
CA TYR A 41 6.65 -11.05 13.71
C TYR A 41 7.05 -11.02 15.18
N SER A 42 6.04 -10.87 16.03
CA SER A 42 6.16 -10.97 17.48
C SER A 42 4.89 -11.60 18.06
N ASN A 43 4.91 -11.98 19.33
CA ASN A 43 3.71 -12.44 20.03
C ASN A 43 2.58 -11.39 20.01
N GLY A 44 2.93 -10.10 19.92
CA GLY A 44 1.96 -9.02 19.88
C GLY A 44 1.24 -8.86 18.54
N GLY A 45 1.91 -9.17 17.43
CA GLY A 45 1.41 -8.89 16.08
C GLY A 45 2.48 -8.94 14.99
N ILE A 46 2.05 -8.57 13.78
CA ILE A 46 2.87 -8.56 12.56
C ILE A 46 3.13 -7.11 12.13
N THR A 47 4.34 -6.82 11.70
CA THR A 47 4.68 -5.54 11.04
C THR A 47 5.28 -5.83 9.68
N ILE A 48 4.71 -5.21 8.64
CA ILE A 48 5.18 -5.28 7.27
C ILE A 48 5.66 -3.90 6.89
N THR A 49 6.91 -3.79 6.43
CA THR A 49 7.50 -2.52 5.98
C THR A 49 7.97 -2.68 4.55
N VAL A 50 7.53 -1.78 3.66
CA VAL A 50 7.95 -1.68 2.27
C VAL A 50 8.72 -0.37 2.11
N THR A 51 10.00 -0.45 1.77
CA THR A 51 10.89 0.70 1.65
C THR A 51 11.46 0.76 0.24
N ASN A 52 11.38 1.92 -0.40
CA ASN A 52 12.10 2.20 -1.64
C ASN A 52 12.94 3.46 -1.51
N ASN A 53 14.09 3.50 -2.19
CA ASN A 53 15.02 4.61 -2.19
C ASN A 53 14.92 5.49 -3.44
N THR A 54 13.74 5.55 -4.05
CA THR A 54 13.48 6.49 -5.14
C THR A 54 12.93 7.78 -4.54
N PRO A 55 13.54 8.94 -4.83
CA PRO A 55 13.01 10.22 -4.39
C PRO A 55 11.57 10.40 -4.86
N ILE A 56 10.66 10.61 -3.92
CA ILE A 56 9.29 10.95 -4.24
C ILE A 56 9.19 12.41 -4.65
N THR A 57 8.48 12.69 -5.74
CA THR A 57 8.19 14.07 -6.14
C THR A 57 7.13 14.68 -5.23
N LYS A 58 7.11 16.01 -5.12
CA LYS A 58 6.06 16.72 -4.35
C LYS A 58 4.64 16.41 -4.85
N GLN A 59 4.49 16.15 -6.15
CA GLN A 59 3.20 15.82 -6.75
C GLN A 59 2.75 14.41 -6.35
N GLU A 60 3.66 13.43 -6.36
CA GLU A 60 3.38 12.08 -5.89
C GLU A 60 3.06 12.07 -4.40
N GLU A 61 3.82 12.80 -3.57
CA GLU A 61 3.55 12.93 -2.14
C GLU A 61 2.15 13.51 -1.90
N LYS A 62 1.81 14.62 -2.58
CA LYS A 62 0.48 15.23 -2.50
C LYS A 62 -0.61 14.21 -2.89
N SER A 63 -0.40 13.49 -3.98
CA SER A 63 -1.35 12.47 -4.45
C SER A 63 -1.53 11.34 -3.43
N ILE A 64 -0.44 10.86 -2.80
CA ILE A 64 -0.51 9.86 -1.73
C ILE A 64 -1.33 10.40 -0.55
N ARG A 65 -1.05 11.62 -0.09
CA ARG A 65 -1.77 12.24 1.03
C ARG A 65 -3.26 12.39 0.74
N GLU A 66 -3.63 12.86 -0.45
CA GLU A 66 -5.01 13.00 -0.89
C GLU A 66 -5.74 11.64 -0.92
N LYS A 67 -5.07 10.59 -1.40
CA LYS A 67 -5.63 9.23 -1.42
C LYS A 67 -5.85 8.66 -0.03
N LEU A 68 -4.87 8.82 0.87
CA LEU A 68 -5.00 8.40 2.26
C LEU A 68 -6.15 9.16 2.94
N ALA A 69 -6.24 10.48 2.75
CA ALA A 69 -7.31 11.29 3.32
C ALA A 69 -8.69 10.88 2.78
N LYS A 70 -8.82 10.66 1.46
CA LYS A 70 -10.06 10.17 0.84
C LYS A 70 -10.46 8.80 1.39
N ALA A 71 -9.49 7.89 1.55
CA ALA A 71 -9.69 6.55 2.10
C ALA A 71 -10.21 6.56 3.55
N MET A 72 -9.76 7.52 4.34
CA MET A 72 -10.24 7.71 5.71
C MET A 72 -11.73 8.10 5.77
N GLY A 73 -12.31 8.64 4.69
CA GLY A 73 -13.73 8.98 4.60
C GLY A 73 -14.66 7.83 4.17
N TYR A 74 -14.13 6.71 3.68
CA TYR A 74 -14.95 5.56 3.29
C TYR A 74 -15.30 4.67 4.49
N ASP A 75 -16.57 4.33 4.62
CA ASP A 75 -17.06 3.44 5.68
C ASP A 75 -16.91 1.96 5.31
N ASP A 76 -17.07 1.64 4.03
CA ASP A 76 -16.96 0.27 3.54
C ASP A 76 -16.37 0.19 2.13
N LEU A 77 -16.07 -1.04 1.73
CA LEU A 77 -15.46 -1.36 0.45
C LEU A 77 -16.43 -1.16 -0.73
N ALA A 78 -17.73 -1.30 -0.52
CA ALA A 78 -18.72 -1.11 -1.57
C ALA A 78 -18.79 0.36 -2.01
N MET A 79 -18.82 1.29 -1.05
CA MET A 79 -18.79 2.73 -1.30
C MET A 79 -17.53 3.15 -2.06
N PHE A 80 -16.37 2.61 -1.67
CA PHE A 80 -15.13 2.87 -2.39
C PHE A 80 -15.14 2.39 -3.83
N TYR A 81 -15.65 1.18 -4.10
CA TYR A 81 -15.73 0.68 -5.47
C TYR A 81 -16.75 1.44 -6.32
N MET A 82 -17.91 1.83 -5.76
CA MET A 82 -18.89 2.66 -6.48
C MET A 82 -18.27 3.99 -6.93
N ASP A 83 -17.50 4.64 -6.06
CA ASP A 83 -16.83 5.91 -6.34
C ASP A 83 -15.62 5.80 -7.27
N ASN A 84 -15.07 4.60 -7.43
CA ASN A 84 -13.82 4.37 -8.17
C ASN A 84 -13.99 3.34 -9.30
N ALA A 85 -15.22 3.00 -9.69
CA ALA A 85 -15.52 1.99 -10.72
C ALA A 85 -14.90 2.32 -12.09
N ASP A 86 -14.73 3.61 -12.39
CA ASP A 86 -14.13 4.09 -13.64
C ASP A 86 -12.60 4.30 -13.54
N ASN A 87 -12.01 4.18 -12.34
CA ASN A 87 -10.58 4.38 -12.11
C ASN A 87 -9.83 3.06 -12.29
N THR A 88 -8.95 3.00 -13.29
CA THR A 88 -8.03 1.87 -13.50
C THR A 88 -7.05 1.75 -12.31
N GLU A 89 -6.88 0.53 -11.79
CA GLU A 89 -6.15 0.17 -10.55
C GLU A 89 -4.72 0.75 -10.43
N GLY A 90 -4.10 1.18 -11.53
CA GLY A 90 -2.72 1.68 -11.57
C GLY A 90 -2.48 3.03 -10.89
N ALA A 91 -3.52 3.81 -10.58
CA ALA A 91 -3.35 5.20 -10.13
C ALA A 91 -3.27 5.40 -8.61
N GLY A 92 -3.34 4.37 -7.77
CA GLY A 92 -3.26 4.50 -6.30
C GLY A 92 -4.44 3.95 -5.50
N LEU A 93 -5.23 3.07 -6.11
CA LEU A 93 -6.31 2.31 -5.47
C LEU A 93 -5.80 1.47 -4.28
N GLY A 94 -4.58 0.92 -4.38
CA GLY A 94 -4.03 0.02 -3.37
C GLY A 94 -3.90 0.64 -1.97
N LEU A 95 -3.56 1.93 -1.86
CA LEU A 95 -3.42 2.59 -0.56
C LEU A 95 -4.77 2.75 0.16
N ALA A 96 -5.81 3.08 -0.62
CA ALA A 96 -7.16 3.20 -0.10
C ALA A 96 -7.73 1.84 0.30
N LEU A 97 -7.46 0.81 -0.52
CA LEU A 97 -7.87 -0.57 -0.26
C LEU A 97 -7.35 -1.08 1.09
N ILE A 98 -6.07 -0.82 1.40
CA ILE A 98 -5.48 -1.21 2.70
C ILE A 98 -6.24 -0.58 3.87
N ILE A 99 -6.53 0.73 3.81
CA ILE A 99 -7.26 1.44 4.88
C ILE A 99 -8.66 0.86 5.06
N ILE A 100 -9.37 0.59 3.97
CA ILE A 100 -10.73 0.06 4.02
C ILE A 100 -10.74 -1.38 4.55
N MET A 101 -9.78 -2.21 4.14
CA MET A 101 -9.64 -3.57 4.68
C MET A 101 -9.37 -3.55 6.18
N LEU A 102 -8.53 -2.64 6.67
CA LEU A 102 -8.30 -2.48 8.11
C LEU A 102 -9.59 -2.12 8.85
N LYS A 103 -10.34 -1.13 8.34
CA LYS A 103 -11.64 -0.75 8.92
C LYS A 103 -12.64 -1.92 8.92
N GLY A 104 -12.72 -2.66 7.83
CA GLY A 104 -13.60 -3.82 7.69
C GLY A 104 -13.32 -4.93 8.70
N GLU A 105 -12.05 -5.11 9.08
CA GLU A 105 -11.60 -6.06 10.11
C GLU A 105 -11.60 -5.45 11.53
N GLY A 106 -12.09 -4.22 11.70
CA GLY A 106 -12.11 -3.53 12.99
C GLY A 106 -10.72 -3.11 13.50
N ILE A 107 -9.71 -3.09 12.63
CA ILE A 107 -8.36 -2.66 12.94
C ILE A 107 -8.24 -1.15 12.70
N ASP A 108 -7.63 -0.43 13.65
CA ASP A 108 -7.39 1.01 13.52
C ASP A 108 -6.58 1.31 12.24
N PRO A 109 -7.13 2.08 11.27
CA PRO A 109 -6.43 2.39 10.03
C PRO A 109 -5.12 3.16 10.24
N ASN A 110 -4.90 3.78 11.40
CA ASN A 110 -3.63 4.41 11.75
C ASN A 110 -2.47 3.42 11.88
N TYR A 111 -2.73 2.11 11.91
CA TYR A 111 -1.70 1.08 11.81
C TYR A 111 -1.08 0.98 10.40
N PHE A 112 -1.67 1.61 9.39
CA PHE A 112 -1.05 1.83 8.09
C PHE A 112 -0.54 3.26 7.96
N ARG A 113 0.74 3.43 7.63
CA ARG A 113 1.39 4.76 7.54
C ARG A 113 2.41 4.79 6.42
N ILE A 114 2.59 5.96 5.82
CA ILE A 114 3.67 6.24 4.88
C ILE A 114 4.53 7.37 5.45
N SER A 115 5.83 7.12 5.53
CA SER A 115 6.84 8.08 5.97
C SER A 115 7.85 8.32 4.87
N ILE A 116 8.20 9.58 4.65
CA ILE A 116 9.24 9.99 3.70
C ILE A 116 10.41 10.54 4.52
N SER A 117 11.60 10.00 4.30
CA SER A 117 12.83 10.43 4.98
C SER A 117 13.96 10.54 3.95
N GLY A 118 14.38 11.78 3.66
CA GLY A 118 15.32 12.05 2.56
C GLY A 118 14.77 11.53 1.23
N GLU A 119 15.54 10.67 0.57
CA GLU A 119 15.18 10.03 -0.70
C GLU A 119 14.43 8.70 -0.52
N THR A 120 14.10 8.33 0.72
CA THR A 120 13.48 7.05 1.05
C THR A 120 12.01 7.22 1.38
N THR A 121 11.16 6.43 0.72
CA THR A 121 9.74 6.31 1.06
C THR A 121 9.50 4.95 1.70
N THR A 122 8.86 4.95 2.87
CA THR A 122 8.55 3.74 3.63
C THR A 122 7.06 3.66 3.93
N ALA A 123 6.41 2.61 3.45
CA ALA A 123 5.06 2.22 3.87
C ALA A 123 5.17 1.17 4.98
N ARG A 124 4.46 1.37 6.10
CA ARG A 124 4.41 0.44 7.24
C ARG A 124 2.97 0.05 7.49
N LEU A 125 2.72 -1.25 7.55
CA LEU A 125 1.46 -1.86 7.97
C LEU A 125 1.71 -2.65 9.26
N GLU A 126 0.93 -2.38 10.29
CA GLU A 126 0.94 -3.11 11.55
C GLU A 126 -0.39 -3.86 11.70
N ILE A 127 -0.33 -5.16 12.02
CA ILE A 127 -1.51 -5.98 12.29
C ILE A 127 -1.40 -6.48 13.73
N PRO A 128 -2.10 -5.84 14.67
CA PRO A 128 -2.15 -6.32 16.05
C PRO A 128 -2.88 -7.66 16.10
N LEU A 129 -2.26 -8.65 16.75
CA LEU A 129 -2.88 -9.96 16.97
C LEU A 129 -3.33 -10.15 18.43
N THR A 130 -2.92 -9.24 19.31
CA THR A 130 -3.27 -9.23 20.73
C THR A 130 -3.46 -7.79 21.22
N SER A 131 -4.13 -7.62 22.36
CA SER A 131 -4.30 -6.31 23.03
C SER A 131 -2.98 -5.72 23.55
N GLU A 132 -1.94 -6.52 23.70
CA GLU A 132 -0.62 -6.09 24.15
C GLU A 132 0.25 -5.51 23.02
N PHE A 133 -0.24 -5.53 21.78
CA PHE A 133 0.49 -4.99 20.64
C PHE A 133 0.85 -3.52 20.86
N LYS A 134 2.15 -3.22 20.78
CA LYS A 134 2.66 -1.86 20.84
C LYS A 134 3.14 -1.45 19.46
N SER A 135 2.41 -0.52 18.84
CA SER A 135 2.83 0.12 17.60
C SER A 135 4.22 0.74 17.76
N LYS A 136 5.11 0.46 16.81
CA LYS A 136 6.39 1.16 16.71
C LYS A 136 6.15 2.45 15.94
N ARG A 137 5.93 3.53 16.69
CA ARG A 137 5.86 4.90 16.13
C ARG A 137 7.28 5.47 16.10
N SER A 138 7.77 5.70 14.89
CA SER A 138 9.05 6.34 14.57
C SER A 138 8.77 7.66 13.87
#